data_AF-A0A257E6W0-F1
#
_entry.id   AF-A0A257E6W0-F1
#
_cell.length_a   1.000
_cell.length_b   1.000
_cell.length_c   1.000
_cell.angle_alpha   90.00
_cell.angle_beta   90.00
_cell.angle_gamma   90.00
#
_symmetry.space_group_name_H-M   'P 1'
#
loop_
_entity.id
_entity.type
_entity.pdbx_description
1 polymer ?
#
loop_
_entity_poly.entity_id
_entity_poly.type
_entity_poly.pdbx_seq_one_letter_code
_entity_poly.pdbx_strand_id
1 'polypeptide(L)' 'MNRFLNEHKIRPVIDQVYPFEKAREAYEHLARGAFGKVVINVAQ' A
#
# COMPACT_ATOMS: atom_id res chain seq x y z
N MET A 1 2.87 10.93 -7.90
CA MET A 1 1.93 10.02 -8.57
C MET A 1 2.22 10.03 -10.07
N ASN A 2 2.13 8.89 -10.76
CA ASN A 2 2.41 8.81 -12.20
C ASN A 2 1.36 9.60 -13.02
N ARG A 3 1.80 10.26 -14.11
CA ARG A 3 0.96 11.06 -15.01
C ARG A 3 -0.22 10.26 -15.59
N PHE A 4 0.01 9.03 -16.03
CA PHE A 4 -1.01 8.14 -16.58
C PHE A 4 -2.16 7.88 -15.58
N LEU A 5 -1.82 7.60 -14.31
CA LEU A 5 -2.82 7.36 -13.28
C LEU A 5 -3.67 8.61 -13.01
N ASN A 6 -3.06 9.79 -13.03
CA ASN A 6 -3.77 11.05 -12.82
C ASN A 6 -4.71 11.39 -13.99
N GLU A 7 -4.23 11.27 -15.23
CA GLU A 7 -5.00 11.54 -16.44
C GLU A 7 -6.24 10.62 -16.54
N HIS A 8 -6.06 9.34 -16.23
CA HIS A 8 -7.14 8.36 -16.23
C HIS A 8 -7.93 8.29 -14.91
N LYS A 9 -7.64 9.16 -13.94
CA LYS A 9 -8.26 9.21 -12.60
C LYS A 9 -8.25 7.86 -11.88
N ILE A 10 -7.25 7.02 -12.14
CA ILE A 10 -7.08 5.71 -11.53
C ILE A 10 -6.60 5.91 -10.09
N ARG A 11 -7.44 5.55 -9.11
CA ARG A 11 -7.11 5.64 -7.69
C ARG A 11 -6.65 4.27 -7.17
N PRO A 12 -5.53 4.19 -6.43
CA PRO A 12 -5.12 2.94 -5.81
C PRO A 12 -6.13 2.55 -4.73
N VAL A 13 -6.51 1.27 -4.70
CA VAL A 13 -7.24 0.68 -3.57
C VAL A 13 -6.20 0.26 -2.55
N ILE A 14 -6.09 1.02 -1.47
CA ILE A 14 -5.18 0.73 -0.36
C ILE A 14 -5.98 -0.07 0.67
N ASP A 15 -5.43 -1.21 1.06
CA ASP A 15 -6.01 -2.07 2.08
C ASP A 15 -5.62 -1.56 3.46
N GLN A 16 -4.30 -1.50 3.71
CA GLN A 16 -3.75 -1.05 4.98
C GLN A 16 -2.41 -0.35 4.78
N VAL A 17 -2.16 0.67 5.58
CA VAL A 17 -0.86 1.35 5.69
C VAL A 17 -0.20 0.97 7.02
N TYR A 18 1.07 0.59 6.96
CA TYR A 18 1.92 0.26 8.11
C TYR A 18 3.08 1.24 8.21
N PRO A 19 3.47 1.67 9.42
CA PRO A 19 4.76 2.34 9.61
C PRO A 19 5.91 1.33 9.39
N PHE A 20 7.11 1.83 9.11
CA PHE A 20 8.26 0.98 8.77
C PHE A 20 8.61 -0.04 9.87
N GLU A 21 8.44 0.33 11.15
CA GLU A 21 8.69 -0.54 12.31
C GLU A 21 7.79 -1.79 12.30
N LYS A 22 6.65 -1.73 11.60
CA LYS A 22 5.69 -2.82 11.44
C LYS A 22 5.78 -3.51 10.08
N ALA A 23 6.89 -3.36 9.36
CA ALA A 23 7.07 -3.98 8.03
C ALA A 23 6.82 -5.50 8.05
N ARG A 24 7.22 -6.21 9.11
CA ARG A 24 6.94 -7.65 9.25
C ARG A 24 5.44 -7.96 9.26
N GLU A 25 4.66 -7.20 10.03
CA GLU A 25 3.19 -7.35 10.09
C GLU A 25 2.56 -7.08 8.72
N ALA A 26 3.09 -6.12 7.96
CA ALA A 26 2.64 -5.83 6.60
C ALA A 26 2.85 -7.02 5.65
N TYR A 27 4.00 -7.69 5.72
CA TYR A 27 4.27 -8.91 4.94
C TYR A 27 3.39 -10.09 5.37
N GLU A 28 3.13 -10.25 6.67
CA GLU A 28 2.20 -11.27 7.16
C GLU A 28 0.77 -11.02 6.68
N HIS A 29 0.31 -9.77 6.65
CA HIS A 29 -0.97 -9.40 6.05
C HIS A 29 -0.99 -9.78 4.57
N LEU A 30 0.03 -9.36 3.81
CA LEU A 30 0.13 -9.69 2.39
C LEU A 30 0.06 -11.21 2.14
N ALA A 31 0.73 -12.02 2.97
CA ALA A 31 0.73 -13.48 2.87
C ALA A 31 -0.65 -14.13 3.14
N ARG A 32 -1.52 -13.48 3.91
CA ARG A 32 -2.90 -13.94 4.18
C ARG A 32 -3.87 -13.61 3.02
N GLY A 33 -3.46 -12.72 2.10
CA GLY A 33 -4.26 -12.24 0.98
C GLY A 33 -4.90 -10.89 1.29
N ALA A 34 -4.27 -9.82 0.81
CA ALA A 34 -4.80 -8.47 0.88
C ALA A 34 -5.79 -8.21 -0.27
N PHE A 35 -6.88 -7.50 0.00
CA PHE A 35 -7.85 -7.10 -1.03
C PHE A 35 -7.28 -6.01 -1.96
N GLY A 36 -6.48 -5.13 -1.39
CA GLY A 36 -5.84 -4.02 -2.09
C GLY A 36 -4.33 -4.01 -1.88
N LYS A 37 -3.74 -2.82 -1.98
CA LYS A 37 -2.32 -2.62 -1.74
C LYS A 37 -2.04 -2.51 -0.25
N VAL A 38 -1.10 -3.31 0.25
CA VAL A 38 -0.46 -3.10 1.55
C VAL A 38 0.69 -2.12 1.35
N VAL A 39 0.65 -1.00 2.07
CA VAL A 39 1.65 0.08 1.95
C VAL A 39 2.48 0.17 3.22
N ILE A 40 3.80 0.24 3.07
CA ILE A 40 4.72 0.53 4.19
C ILE A 40 5.19 1.98 4.02
N ASN A 41 4.92 2.83 5.00
CA ASN A 41 5.43 4.19 5.01
C ASN A 41 6.87 4.21 5.55
N VAL A 42 7.79 4.73 4.75
CA VAL A 42 9.24 4.77 5.02
C VAL A 42 9.77 6.17 5.35
N ALA A 43 8.93 7.20 5.28
CA ALA A 43 9.29 8.58 5.56
C ALA A 43 8.20 9.28 6.40
N GLN A 44 8.60 10.26 7.22
CA GLN A 44 7.67 11.17 7.88
C GLN A 44 7.42 12.41 7.03
#